data_AF-A0A3D0S702-F1
#
_entry.id   AF-A0A3D0S702-F1
#
_cell.length_a   1.000
_cell.length_b   1.000
_cell.length_c   1.000
_cell.angle_alpha   90.00
_cell.angle_beta   90.00
_cell.angle_gamma   90.00
#
_symmetry.space_group_name_H-M   'P 1'
#
loop_
_entity.id
_entity.type
_entity.pdbx_description
1 polymer ?
#
loop_
_entity_poly.entity_id
_entity_poly.type
_entity_poly.pdbx_seq_one_letter_code
_entity_poly.pdbx_strand_id
1 'polypeptide(L)'
;APLPGLDEHEQTRHKGDLVYPNLMLSASADHVAAFALHPRAVDRTEVVCSLLFARDAVQDPGFDPSDAAELWHLVNQQDWAICESVQRGMSSRAYAHGWFAPMEDDSLDIRRWLLPRLEDR
;
A
#
# COMPACT_ATOMS: atom_id res chain seq x y z
N ALA A 1 -9.35 -15.10 12.90
CA ALA A 1 -9.51 -16.40 12.18
C ALA A 1 -9.22 -16.19 10.70
N PRO A 2 -8.72 -17.19 9.96
CA PRO A 2 -8.46 -17.02 8.53
C PRO A 2 -9.73 -16.68 7.73
N LEU A 3 -9.56 -15.95 6.63
CA LEU A 3 -10.60 -15.71 5.63
C LEU A 3 -11.08 -17.05 5.05
N PRO A 4 -12.37 -17.17 4.72
CA PRO A 4 -12.92 -18.41 4.18
C PRO A 4 -12.39 -18.69 2.77
N GLY A 5 -12.12 -19.96 2.47
CA GLY A 5 -11.74 -20.41 1.13
C GLY A 5 -10.24 -20.35 0.80
N LEU A 6 -9.40 -19.92 1.75
CA LEU A 6 -7.94 -19.91 1.57
C LEU A 6 -7.34 -21.32 1.58
N ASP A 7 -6.44 -21.60 0.65
CA ASP A 7 -5.65 -22.83 0.66
C ASP A 7 -4.50 -22.78 1.70
N GLU A 8 -3.76 -23.88 1.84
CA GLU A 8 -2.64 -23.97 2.81
C GLU A 8 -1.54 -22.93 2.55
N HIS A 9 -1.32 -22.60 1.29
CA HIS A 9 -0.31 -21.61 0.91
C HIS A 9 -0.75 -20.19 1.30
N GLU A 10 -2.02 -19.87 1.06
CA GLU A 10 -2.62 -18.57 1.37
C GLU A 10 -2.77 -18.33 2.88
N GLN A 11 -2.92 -19.40 3.67
CA GLN A 11 -2.96 -19.29 5.13
C GLN A 11 -1.60 -18.97 5.76
N THR A 12 -0.50 -19.19 5.03
CA THR A 12 0.87 -19.02 5.57
C THR A 12 1.67 -17.93 4.87
N ARG A 13 1.11 -17.30 3.83
CA ARG A 13 1.79 -16.27 3.04
C ARG A 13 1.02 -14.97 3.01
N HIS A 14 1.79 -13.89 2.94
CA HIS A 14 1.29 -12.57 2.66
C HIS A 14 1.37 -12.29 1.15
N LYS A 15 0.29 -11.74 0.57
CA LYS A 15 0.21 -11.35 -0.84
C LYS A 15 -0.07 -9.85 -0.93
N GLY A 16 0.69 -9.13 -1.74
CA GLY A 16 0.44 -7.72 -2.03
C GLY A 16 0.23 -7.50 -3.53
N ASP A 17 -0.66 -6.60 -3.90
CA ASP A 17 -0.87 -6.22 -5.30
C ASP A 17 -1.19 -4.72 -5.45
N LEU A 18 -0.81 -4.15 -6.59
CA LEU A 18 -1.04 -2.77 -6.98
C LEU A 18 -2.05 -2.72 -8.11
N VAL A 19 -3.23 -2.16 -7.82
CA VAL A 19 -4.25 -1.88 -8.83
C VAL A 19 -4.16 -0.41 -9.20
N TYR A 20 -3.47 -0.13 -10.30
CA TYR A 20 -3.29 1.24 -10.79
C TYR A 20 -4.64 1.90 -11.13
N PRO A 21 -4.78 3.21 -10.85
CA PRO A 21 -3.72 4.13 -10.42
C PRO A 21 -3.51 4.24 -8.91
N ASN A 22 -4.46 3.83 -8.07
CA ASN A 22 -4.55 4.38 -6.71
C ASN A 22 -4.99 3.39 -5.63
N LEU A 23 -4.94 2.09 -5.89
CA LEU A 23 -5.28 1.07 -4.91
C LEU A 23 -4.10 0.12 -4.70
N MET A 24 -3.72 -0.10 -3.45
CA MET A 24 -2.84 -1.19 -3.04
C MET A 24 -3.60 -2.11 -2.10
N LEU A 25 -3.44 -3.42 -2.30
CA LEU A 25 -4.01 -4.45 -1.43
C LEU A 25 -2.87 -5.23 -0.78
N SER A 26 -3.02 -5.48 0.52
CA SER A 26 -2.11 -6.26 1.33
C SER A 26 -2.92 -7.31 2.06
N ALA A 27 -2.85 -8.56 1.59
CA ALA A 27 -3.66 -9.67 2.08
C ALA A 27 -2.81 -10.64 2.91
N SER A 28 -3.20 -10.81 4.17
CA SER A 28 -2.77 -11.91 5.03
C SER A 28 -3.89 -12.95 5.12
N ALA A 29 -3.64 -14.02 5.87
CA ALA A 29 -4.63 -15.07 6.08
C ALA A 29 -5.89 -14.56 6.79
N ASP A 30 -5.76 -13.60 7.70
CA ASP A 30 -6.79 -13.20 8.66
C ASP A 30 -7.41 -11.83 8.37
N HIS A 31 -6.75 -10.98 7.56
CA HIS A 31 -7.26 -9.68 7.17
C HIS A 31 -6.68 -9.19 5.83
N VAL A 32 -7.30 -8.16 5.27
CA VAL A 32 -6.78 -7.40 4.13
C VAL A 32 -6.66 -5.95 4.52
N ALA A 33 -5.47 -5.36 4.36
CA ALA A 33 -5.29 -3.92 4.37
C ALA A 33 -5.42 -3.36 2.96
N ALA A 34 -6.40 -2.50 2.75
CA ALA A 34 -6.63 -1.82 1.49
C ALA A 34 -6.26 -0.34 1.62
N PHE A 35 -5.40 0.13 0.72
CA PHE A 35 -4.90 1.50 0.69
C PHE A 35 -5.43 2.21 -0.55
N ALA A 36 -6.33 3.17 -0.34
CA ALA A 36 -6.80 4.06 -1.40
C ALA A 36 -6.06 5.39 -1.34
N LEU A 37 -5.39 5.76 -2.43
CA LEU A 37 -4.65 7.00 -2.55
C LEU A 37 -5.52 8.07 -3.21
N HIS A 38 -5.62 9.22 -2.55
CA HIS A 38 -6.34 10.38 -3.04
C HIS A 38 -5.38 11.57 -3.18
N PRO A 39 -5.05 12.00 -4.41
CA PRO A 39 -4.20 13.16 -4.60
C PRO A 39 -4.92 14.41 -4.12
N ARG A 40 -4.24 15.22 -3.29
CA ARG A 40 -4.78 16.48 -2.75
C ARG A 40 -4.05 17.69 -3.30
N ALA A 41 -2.76 17.55 -3.61
CA ALA A 41 -1.95 18.51 -4.35
C ALA A 41 -0.78 17.77 -5.04
N VAL A 42 0.09 18.52 -5.73
CA VAL A 42 1.28 17.95 -6.39
C VAL A 42 2.30 17.35 -5.41
N ASP A 43 2.22 17.71 -4.13
CA ASP A 43 3.13 17.31 -3.05
C ASP A 43 2.39 16.70 -1.85
N ARG A 44 1.08 16.43 -1.98
CA ARG A 44 0.22 15.95 -0.89
C ARG A 44 -0.74 14.87 -1.37
N THR A 45 -0.72 13.74 -0.70
CA THR A 45 -1.63 12.60 -0.92
C THR A 45 -2.29 12.24 0.40
N GLU A 46 -3.59 12.04 0.38
CA GLU A 46 -4.30 11.39 1.48
C GLU A 46 -4.33 9.89 1.21
N VAL A 47 -4.00 9.09 2.23
CA VAL A 47 -4.02 7.63 2.16
C VAL A 47 -5.11 7.12 3.12
N VAL A 48 -6.13 6.49 2.55
CA VAL A 48 -7.18 5.82 3.33
C VAL A 48 -6.80 4.36 3.47
N CYS A 49 -6.41 3.95 4.68
CA CYS A 49 -6.12 2.57 5.04
C CYS A 49 -7.36 1.93 5.66
N SER A 50 -7.92 0.90 5.01
CA SER A 50 -9.06 0.13 5.52
C SER A 50 -8.61 -1.28 5.87
N LEU A 51 -8.87 -1.71 7.11
CA LEU A 51 -8.68 -3.09 7.51
C LEU A 51 -9.99 -3.87 7.32
N LEU A 52 -9.92 -4.92 6.50
CA LEU A 52 -11.04 -5.75 6.10
C LEU A 52 -10.88 -7.12 6.73
N PHE A 53 -11.91 -7.57 7.44
CA PHE A 53 -11.94 -8.87 8.13
C PHE A 53 -13.14 -9.69 7.66
N ALA A 54 -13.08 -11.02 7.88
CA ALA A 54 -14.23 -11.88 7.66
C ALA A 54 -15.44 -11.41 8.47
N ARG A 55 -16.63 -11.41 7.87
CA ARG A 55 -17.89 -11.03 8.53
C ARG A 55 -18.08 -11.78 9.86
N ASP A 56 -17.87 -13.09 9.84
CA ASP A 56 -18.09 -13.95 11.00
C ASP A 56 -17.12 -13.62 12.14
N ALA A 57 -15.88 -13.21 11.80
CA ALA A 57 -14.92 -12.75 12.79
C ALA A 57 -15.38 -11.44 13.44
N VAL A 58 -15.84 -10.46 12.66
CA VAL A 58 -16.33 -9.17 13.18
C VAL A 58 -17.59 -9.31 14.03
N GLN A 59 -18.39 -10.35 13.80
CA GLN A 59 -19.61 -10.61 14.58
C GLN A 59 -19.34 -11.33 15.92
N ASP A 60 -18.11 -11.81 16.14
CA ASP A 60 -17.72 -12.41 17.42
C ASP A 60 -17.64 -11.33 18.52
N PRO A 61 -18.32 -11.49 19.67
CA PRO A 61 -18.21 -10.57 20.80
C PRO A 61 -16.79 -10.35 21.33
N GLY A 62 -15.87 -11.30 21.10
CA GLY A 62 -14.46 -11.22 21.47
C GLY A 62 -13.56 -10.70 20.35
N PHE A 63 -14.11 -10.21 19.24
CA PHE A 63 -13.34 -9.67 18.13
C PHE A 63 -12.53 -8.45 18.57
N ASP A 64 -11.21 -8.51 18.35
CA ASP A 64 -10.29 -7.42 18.61
C ASP A 64 -9.36 -7.22 17.41
N PRO A 65 -9.51 -6.13 16.64
CA PRO A 65 -8.65 -5.82 15.50
C PRO A 65 -7.37 -5.07 15.89
N SER A 66 -7.11 -4.82 17.18
CA SER A 66 -6.07 -3.90 17.64
C SER A 66 -4.67 -4.32 17.18
N ASP A 67 -4.35 -5.61 17.16
CA ASP A 67 -3.05 -6.11 16.69
C ASP A 67 -2.76 -5.68 15.24
N ALA A 68 -3.70 -5.94 14.32
CA ALA A 68 -3.58 -5.52 12.93
C ALA A 68 -3.58 -3.99 12.80
N ALA A 69 -4.40 -3.29 13.58
CA ALA A 69 -4.47 -1.83 13.56
C ALA A 69 -3.16 -1.17 14.00
N GLU A 70 -2.55 -1.67 15.09
CA GLU A 70 -1.28 -1.17 15.61
C GLU A 70 -0.13 -1.44 14.64
N LEU A 71 -0.07 -2.67 14.10
CA LEU A 71 0.92 -3.04 13.09
C LEU A 71 0.87 -2.09 11.88
N TRP A 72 -0.30 -1.97 11.26
CA TRP A 72 -0.46 -1.14 10.06
C TRP A 72 -0.29 0.35 10.35
N HIS A 73 -0.69 0.83 11.53
CA HIS A 73 -0.44 2.21 11.92
C HIS A 73 1.06 2.51 12.04
N LEU A 74 1.85 1.60 12.61
CA LEU A 74 3.29 1.76 12.74
C LEU A 74 3.98 1.72 11.37
N VAL A 75 3.67 0.71 10.55
CA VAL A 75 4.26 0.56 9.20
C VAL A 75 3.94 1.78 8.33
N ASN A 76 2.68 2.22 8.34
CA ASN A 76 2.26 3.39 7.58
C ASN A 76 3.04 4.65 7.95
N GLN A 77 3.26 4.91 9.25
CA GLN A 77 4.04 6.07 9.68
C GLN A 77 5.48 6.04 9.17
N GLN A 78 6.08 4.85 9.13
CA GLN A 78 7.44 4.67 8.60
C GLN A 78 7.48 4.95 7.10
N ASP A 79 6.54 4.40 6.34
CA ASP A 79 6.45 4.62 4.90
C ASP A 79 6.19 6.09 4.56
N TRP A 80 5.28 6.76 5.28
CA TRP A 80 5.00 8.18 5.07
C TRP A 80 6.24 9.04 5.32
N ALA A 81 6.98 8.77 6.40
CA ALA A 81 8.20 9.51 6.70
C ALA A 81 9.26 9.38 5.59
N ILE A 82 9.37 8.19 4.97
CA ILE A 82 10.25 7.94 3.83
C ILE A 82 9.77 8.70 2.60
N CYS A 83 8.49 8.58 2.23
CA CYS A 83 7.91 9.28 1.08
C CYS A 83 8.08 10.80 1.19
N GLU A 84 7.81 11.37 2.36
CA GLU A 84 8.00 12.80 2.60
C GLU A 84 9.47 13.21 2.52
N SER A 85 10.39 12.36 2.99
CA SER A 85 11.84 12.59 2.87
C SER A 85 12.30 12.62 1.42
N VAL A 86 11.84 11.65 0.62
CA VAL A 86 12.11 11.59 -0.82
C VAL A 86 11.54 12.84 -1.52
N GLN A 87 10.30 13.23 -1.23
CA GLN A 87 9.68 14.42 -1.81
C GLN A 87 10.48 15.70 -1.49
N ARG A 88 10.93 15.86 -0.24
CA ARG A 88 11.82 16.98 0.14
C ARG A 88 13.11 16.96 -0.66
N GLY A 89 13.76 15.80 -0.79
CA GLY A 89 14.98 15.66 -1.58
C GLY A 89 14.80 16.02 -3.06
N MET A 90 13.70 15.55 -3.67
CA MET A 90 13.38 15.80 -5.07
C MET A 90 13.01 17.26 -5.37
N SER A 91 12.59 18.03 -4.35
CA SER A 91 12.34 19.47 -4.50
C SER A 91 13.61 20.32 -4.60
N SER A 92 14.80 19.74 -4.35
CA SER A 92 16.08 20.43 -4.45
C SER A 92 16.41 20.80 -5.90
N ARG A 93 16.92 22.01 -6.12
CA ARG A 93 17.45 22.44 -7.43
C ARG A 93 18.62 21.59 -7.95
N ALA A 94 19.32 20.90 -7.05
CA ALA A 94 20.43 20.02 -7.40
C ALA A 94 19.97 18.60 -7.79
N TYR A 95 18.70 18.27 -7.56
CA TYR A 95 18.16 16.97 -7.95
C TYR A 95 17.98 16.92 -9.47
N ALA A 96 18.50 15.86 -10.10
CA ALA A 96 18.39 15.63 -11.54
C ALA A 96 17.54 14.39 -11.84
N HIS A 97 17.79 13.27 -11.16
CA HIS A 97 16.99 12.05 -11.27
C HIS A 97 17.22 11.09 -10.09
N GLY A 98 16.36 10.08 -9.95
CA GLY A 98 16.47 8.99 -8.99
C GLY A 98 17.11 7.73 -9.59
N TRP A 99 17.62 6.86 -8.72
CA TRP A 99 18.19 5.55 -9.10
C TRP A 99 17.41 4.46 -8.39
N PHE A 100 17.13 3.37 -9.09
CA PHE A 100 16.60 2.16 -8.46
C PHE A 100 17.72 1.36 -7.80
N ALA A 101 17.45 0.85 -6.61
CA ALA A 101 18.27 -0.14 -5.97
C ALA A 101 18.18 -1.48 -6.73
N PRO A 102 19.21 -2.36 -6.65
CA PRO A 102 19.19 -3.65 -7.35
C PRO A 102 18.02 -4.58 -7.00
N MET A 103 17.35 -4.33 -5.87
CA MET A 103 16.20 -5.10 -5.40
C MET A 103 14.84 -4.52 -5.87
N GLU A 104 14.85 -3.30 -6.43
CA GLU A 104 13.65 -2.70 -7.00
C GLU A 104 13.44 -3.26 -8.41
N ASP A 105 12.25 -3.80 -8.67
CA ASP A 105 11.91 -4.38 -9.97
C ASP A 105 11.40 -3.28 -10.90
N ASP A 106 12.14 -3.04 -11.98
CA ASP A 106 11.74 -2.18 -13.10
C ASP A 106 10.35 -2.54 -13.67
N SER A 107 9.87 -3.77 -13.51
CA SER A 107 8.54 -4.20 -13.93
C SER A 107 7.40 -3.53 -13.15
N LEU A 108 7.66 -3.11 -11.91
CA LEU A 108 6.72 -2.37 -11.05
C LEU A 108 6.82 -0.85 -11.23
N ASP A 109 7.61 -0.39 -12.21
CA ASP A 109 7.71 1.03 -12.54
C ASP A 109 6.40 1.58 -13.09
N ILE A 110 5.64 2.25 -12.21
CA ILE A 110 4.36 2.89 -12.52
C ILE A 110 4.44 3.86 -13.70
N ARG A 111 5.62 4.41 -14.01
CA ARG A 111 5.82 5.31 -15.16
C ARG A 111 5.51 4.62 -16.48
N ARG A 112 5.76 3.31 -16.59
CA ARG A 112 5.41 2.53 -17.80
C ARG A 112 3.91 2.50 -18.06
N TRP A 113 3.10 2.51 -17.00
CA TRP A 113 1.65 2.60 -17.08
C TRP A 113 1.16 4.05 -17.28
N LEU A 114 1.79 5.01 -16.61
CA LEU A 114 1.36 6.41 -16.54
C LEU A 114 1.74 7.24 -17.77
N LEU A 115 2.99 7.18 -18.23
CA LEU A 115 3.52 8.11 -19.25
C LEU A 115 2.72 8.08 -20.57
N PRO A 116 2.37 6.91 -21.15
CA PRO A 116 1.57 6.89 -22.38
C PRO A 116 0.19 7.57 -22.22
N ARG A 117 -0.39 7.53 -21.02
CA ARG A 117 -1.70 8.15 -20.72
C ARG A 117 -1.61 9.66 -20.52
N LEU A 118 -0.43 10.20 -20.27
CA LEU A 118 -0.20 11.64 -20.20
C LEU A 118 0.00 12.25 -21.58
N GLU A 119 0.53 11.49 -22.54
CA GLU A 119 0.76 11.90 -23.92
C GLU A 119 -0.53 11.99 -24.75
N ASP A 120 -1.54 11.17 -24.41
CA ASP A 120 -2.87 11.16 -25.05
C ASP A 120 -3.79 12.33 -24.60
N ARG A 121 -3.28 13.29 -23.82
CA ARG A 121 -4.02 14.47 -23.35
C ARG A 121 -3.56 15.74 -24.05
#